data_AF-A0A9D6SPE7-F1
#
_entry.id   AF-A0A9D6SPE7-F1
#
_cell.length_a   1.000
_cell.length_b   1.000
_cell.length_c   1.000
_cell.angle_alpha   90.00
_cell.angle_beta   90.00
_cell.angle_gamma   90.00
#
_symmetry.space_group_name_H-M   'P 1'
#
loop_
_entity.id
_entity.type
_entity.pdbx_description
1 polymer ?
#
loop_
_entity_poly.entity_id
_entity_poly.type
_entity_poly.pdbx_seq_one_letter_code
_entity_poly.pdbx_strand_id
1 'polypeptide(L)'
;MKTERMTILVTPAQKRAIATQAKRLNVSAGEIIRRAVEGYRHNDEEIVLNALADELDRAVKEARHALKDALGETRRTLDHFAAKTKSEQRRAA
;
A
#
# COMPACT_ATOMS: atom_id res chain seq x y z
N MET A 1 -16.50 -34.18 -2.01
CA MET A 1 -15.14 -33.86 -2.49
C MET A 1 -14.38 -35.16 -2.68
N LYS A 2 -13.74 -35.37 -3.84
CA LYS A 2 -12.80 -36.48 -4.03
C LYS A 2 -11.41 -35.98 -3.62
N THR A 3 -10.78 -36.64 -2.66
CA THR A 3 -9.40 -36.34 -2.25
C THR A 3 -8.42 -37.11 -3.11
N GLU A 4 -7.31 -36.50 -3.51
CA GLU A 4 -6.24 -37.13 -4.28
C GLU A 4 -4.94 -37.19 -3.47
N ARG A 5 -4.13 -38.24 -3.71
CA ARG A 5 -2.83 -38.40 -3.06
C ARG A 5 -1.75 -37.74 -3.90
N MET A 6 -0.97 -36.87 -3.26
CA MET A 6 0.21 -36.24 -3.86
C MET A 6 1.48 -36.82 -3.21
N THR A 7 2.40 -37.32 -4.04
CA THR A 7 3.74 -37.73 -3.59
C THR A 7 4.72 -36.61 -3.88
N ILE A 8 5.42 -36.13 -2.86
CA ILE A 8 6.43 -35.07 -2.99
C ILE A 8 7.79 -35.59 -2.55
N LEU A 9 8.82 -35.27 -3.34
CA LEU A 9 10.21 -35.47 -2.94
C LEU A 9 10.66 -34.26 -2.13
N VAL A 10 11.23 -34.52 -0.97
CA VAL A 10 11.75 -33.50 -0.06
C VAL A 10 13.12 -33.93 0.44
N THR A 11 13.96 -32.97 0.80
CA THR A 11 15.21 -33.28 1.47
C THR A 11 14.96 -33.85 2.86
N PRO A 12 15.91 -34.62 3.44
CA PRO A 12 15.78 -35.11 4.81
C PRO A 12 15.63 -33.99 5.85
N ALA A 13 16.18 -32.80 5.58
CA ALA A 13 16.04 -31.63 6.44
C ALA A 13 14.60 -31.07 6.38
N GLN A 14 14.05 -30.90 5.18
CA GLN A 14 12.66 -30.46 4.97
C GLN A 14 11.67 -31.43 5.61
N LYS A 15 11.87 -32.75 5.43
CA LYS A 15 11.01 -33.77 6.07
C LYS A 15 10.98 -33.63 7.59
N ARG A 16 12.14 -33.41 8.22
CA ARG A 16 12.25 -33.21 9.68
C ARG A 16 11.57 -31.92 10.12
N ALA A 17 11.74 -30.82 9.38
CA ALA A 17 11.10 -29.55 9.68
C ALA A 17 9.56 -29.66 9.64
N ILE A 18 9.01 -30.24 8.56
CA ILE A 18 7.56 -30.46 8.41
C ILE A 18 7.03 -31.33 9.55
N ALA A 19 7.70 -32.45 9.86
CA ALA A 19 7.27 -33.34 10.94
C ALA A 19 7.29 -32.67 12.32
N THR A 20 8.31 -31.85 12.59
CA THR A 20 8.43 -31.10 13.85
C THR A 20 7.31 -30.08 13.99
N GLN A 21 7.03 -29.33 12.93
CA GLN A 21 5.96 -28.32 12.92
C GLN A 21 4.57 -28.96 13.02
N ALA A 22 4.34 -30.06 12.32
CA ALA A 22 3.11 -30.85 12.40
C ALA A 22 2.85 -31.35 13.83
N LYS A 23 3.88 -31.90 14.49
CA LYS A 23 3.80 -32.33 15.90
C LYS A 23 3.51 -31.16 16.84
N ARG A 24 4.18 -30.03 16.67
CA ARG A 24 3.97 -28.83 17.50
C ARG A 24 2.54 -28.29 17.40
N LEU A 25 1.94 -28.36 16.22
CA LEU A 25 0.59 -27.85 15.95
C LEU A 25 -0.51 -28.92 16.09
N ASN A 26 -0.15 -30.16 16.47
CA ASN A 26 -1.06 -31.30 16.57
C ASN A 26 -1.89 -31.54 15.29
N VAL A 27 -1.26 -31.45 14.13
CA VAL A 27 -1.87 -31.69 12.81
C VAL A 27 -1.01 -32.63 11.97
N SER A 28 -1.54 -33.12 10.85
CA SER A 28 -0.77 -33.95 9.91
C SER A 28 0.23 -33.13 9.08
N ALA A 29 1.29 -33.77 8.58
CA ALA A 29 2.23 -33.13 7.66
C ALA A 29 1.55 -32.61 6.38
N GLY A 30 0.56 -33.35 5.85
CA GLY A 30 -0.23 -32.92 4.69
C GLY A 30 -1.09 -31.70 4.99
N GLU A 31 -1.55 -31.53 6.24
CA GLU A 31 -2.29 -30.36 6.67
C GLU A 31 -1.40 -29.11 6.75
N ILE A 32 -0.14 -29.27 7.23
CA ILE A 32 0.84 -28.18 7.17
C ILE A 32 1.05 -27.71 5.73
N ILE A 33 1.20 -28.66 4.79
CA ILE A 33 1.41 -28.33 3.37
C ILE A 33 0.18 -27.64 2.78
N ARG A 34 -1.04 -28.12 3.07
CA ARG A 34 -2.27 -27.44 2.61
C ARG A 34 -2.35 -26.00 3.08
N ARG A 35 -2.16 -25.76 4.38
CA ARG A 35 -2.17 -24.40 4.95
C ARG A 35 -1.06 -23.53 4.40
N ALA A 36 0.13 -24.11 4.19
CA ALA A 36 1.24 -23.40 3.58
C ALA A 36 0.88 -22.96 2.16
N VAL A 37 0.23 -23.81 1.35
CA VAL A 37 -0.21 -23.46 -0.01
C VAL A 37 -1.34 -22.43 0.01
N GLU A 38 -2.35 -22.58 0.88
CA GLU A 38 -3.44 -21.60 1.03
C GLU A 38 -2.95 -20.23 1.48
N GLY A 39 -1.94 -20.20 2.34
CA GLY A 39 -1.30 -18.97 2.83
C GLY A 39 -0.12 -18.51 1.98
N TYR A 40 0.27 -19.25 0.95
CA TYR A 40 1.41 -18.89 0.10
C TYR A 40 1.01 -17.72 -0.80
N ARG A 41 1.43 -16.52 -0.39
CA ARG A 41 1.38 -15.33 -1.22
C ARG A 41 2.71 -15.26 -1.97
N HIS A 42 2.67 -15.16 -3.30
CA HIS A 42 3.87 -14.82 -4.05
C HIS A 42 4.31 -13.42 -3.62
N ASN A 43 5.60 -13.26 -3.30
CA ASN A 43 6.20 -11.98 -2.91
C ASN A 43 5.89 -10.84 -3.89
N ASP A 44 5.56 -11.17 -5.14
CA ASP A 44 5.16 -10.22 -6.17
C ASP A 44 3.94 -9.38 -5.76
N GLU A 45 2.96 -9.97 -5.04
CA GLU A 45 1.80 -9.23 -4.53
C GLU A 45 2.21 -8.19 -3.48
N GLU A 46 3.16 -8.53 -2.61
CA GLU A 46 3.67 -7.63 -1.57
C GLU A 46 4.54 -6.52 -2.17
N ILE A 47 5.36 -6.82 -3.18
CA ILE A 47 6.14 -5.83 -3.93
C ILE A 47 5.21 -4.82 -4.63
N VAL A 48 4.17 -5.31 -5.32
CA VAL A 48 3.18 -4.45 -5.99
C VAL A 48 2.42 -3.61 -4.97
N LEU A 49 2.02 -4.18 -3.83
CA LEU A 49 1.31 -3.46 -2.78
C LEU A 49 2.17 -2.33 -2.20
N ASN A 50 3.45 -2.59 -1.93
CA ASN A 50 4.37 -1.58 -1.43
C ASN A 50 4.59 -0.46 -2.47
N ALA A 51 4.75 -0.81 -3.75
CA ALA A 51 4.88 0.19 -4.81
C ALA A 51 3.63 1.08 -4.93
N LEU A 52 2.43 0.51 -4.77
CA LEU A 52 1.18 1.28 -4.77
C LEU A 52 1.07 2.21 -3.54
N ALA A 53 1.52 1.75 -2.37
CA ALA A 53 1.52 2.56 -1.15
C ALA A 53 2.47 3.76 -1.28
N ASP A 54 3.67 3.54 -1.81
CA ASP A 54 4.65 4.61 -2.05
C ASP A 54 4.13 5.64 -3.07
N GLU A 55 3.51 5.17 -4.15
CA GLU A 55 2.93 6.03 -5.18
C GLU A 55 1.76 6.85 -4.63
N LEU A 56 0.91 6.25 -3.78
CA LEU A 56 -0.19 6.97 -3.13
C LEU A 56 0.32 8.07 -2.19
N ASP A 57 1.32 7.78 -1.36
CA ASP A 57 1.91 8.78 -0.46
C ASP A 57 2.52 9.95 -1.25
N ARG A 58 3.22 9.66 -2.34
CA ARG A 58 3.76 10.67 -3.26
C ARG A 58 2.65 11.54 -3.86
N ALA A 59 1.62 10.91 -4.44
CA ALA A 59 0.51 11.62 -5.07
C ALA A 59 -0.25 12.52 -4.07
N VAL A 60 -0.46 12.05 -2.84
CA VAL A 60 -1.10 12.85 -1.79
C VAL A 60 -0.26 14.07 -1.39
N LYS A 61 1.07 13.91 -1.29
CA LYS A 61 1.98 15.04 -1.00
C LYS A 61 1.95 16.08 -2.11
N GLU A 62 2.02 15.64 -3.36
CA GLU A 62 1.96 16.50 -4.55
C GLU A 62 0.62 17.25 -4.61
N ALA A 63 -0.51 16.55 -4.44
CA ALA A 63 -1.83 17.16 -4.43
C ALA A 63 -1.98 18.22 -3.31
N ARG A 64 -1.48 17.93 -2.11
CA ARG A 64 -1.48 18.90 -0.99
C ARG A 64 -0.64 20.13 -1.30
N HIS A 65 0.49 19.96 -1.96
CA HIS A 65 1.35 21.08 -2.35
C HIS A 65 0.66 21.95 -3.39
N ALA A 66 0.13 21.34 -4.46
CA ALA A 66 -0.60 22.04 -5.51
C ALA A 66 -1.81 22.83 -4.96
N LEU A 67 -2.56 22.24 -4.02
CA LEU A 67 -3.67 22.93 -3.36
C LEU A 67 -3.20 24.15 -2.54
N LYS A 68 -2.10 24.03 -1.81
CA LYS A 68 -1.54 25.17 -1.05
C LYS A 68 -1.10 26.30 -1.98
N ASP A 69 -0.47 25.96 -3.10
CA ASP A 69 -0.01 26.95 -4.06
C ASP A 69 -1.19 27.67 -4.74
N ALA A 70 -2.22 26.92 -5.13
CA ALA A 70 -3.44 27.48 -5.69
C ALA A 70 -4.17 28.42 -4.73
N LEU A 71 -4.26 28.05 -3.44
CA LEU A 71 -4.81 28.91 -2.39
C LEU A 71 -3.97 30.19 -2.20
N GLY A 72 -2.64 30.06 -2.23
CA GLY A 72 -1.72 31.19 -2.16
C GLY A 72 -1.91 32.17 -3.33
N GLU A 73 -2.01 31.67 -4.55
CA GLU A 73 -2.23 32.49 -5.75
C GLU A 73 -3.60 33.18 -5.74
N THR A 74 -4.64 32.45 -5.33
CA THR A 74 -5.99 33.01 -5.18
C THR A 74 -5.98 34.17 -4.19
N ARG A 75 -5.29 34.02 -3.05
CA ARG A 75 -5.18 35.07 -2.05
C ARG A 75 -4.45 36.31 -2.58
N ARG A 76 -3.31 36.13 -3.25
CA ARG A 76 -2.57 37.25 -3.88
C ARG A 76 -3.43 37.99 -4.90
N THR A 77 -4.20 37.26 -5.68
CA THR A 77 -5.12 37.82 -6.68
C THR A 77 -6.19 38.68 -6.01
N LEU A 78 -6.83 38.16 -4.96
CA LEU A 78 -7.83 38.91 -4.19
C LEU A 78 -7.23 40.17 -3.55
N ASP A 79 -6.04 40.06 -2.95
CA ASP A 79 -5.34 41.18 -2.33
C ASP A 79 -4.99 42.27 -3.37
N HIS A 80 -4.54 41.87 -4.56
CA HIS A 80 -4.25 42.79 -5.68
C HIS A 80 -5.50 43.60 -6.08
N PHE A 81 -6.63 42.93 -6.29
CA PHE A 81 -7.88 43.62 -6.66
C PHE A 81 -8.38 44.52 -5.53
N ALA A 82 -8.31 44.08 -4.28
CA ALA A 82 -8.71 44.91 -3.13
C ALA A 82 -7.85 46.18 -3.01
N ALA A 83 -6.53 46.08 -3.25
CA ALA A 83 -5.63 47.22 -3.27
C ALA A 83 -5.94 48.19 -4.42
N LYS A 84 -6.19 47.65 -5.62
CA LYS A 84 -6.56 48.43 -6.80
C LYS A 84 -7.85 49.23 -6.57
N THR A 85 -8.91 48.59 -6.08
CA THR A 85 -10.19 49.27 -5.77
C THR A 85 -10.02 50.39 -4.76
N LYS A 86 -9.23 50.17 -3.69
CA LYS A 86 -8.93 51.23 -2.70
C LYS A 86 -8.19 52.41 -3.32
N SER A 87 -7.25 52.16 -4.23
CA SER A 87 -6.50 53.22 -4.91
C SER A 87 -7.37 54.05 -5.86
N GLU A 88 -8.31 53.40 -6.56
CA GLU A 88 -9.25 54.08 -7.46
C GLU A 88 -10.24 54.95 -6.66
N GLN A 89 -10.74 54.45 -5.53
CA GLN A 89 -11.61 55.23 -4.63
C GLN A 89 -10.92 56.47 -4.06
N ARG A 90 -9.63 56.38 -3.69
CA ARG A 90 -8.85 57.52 -3.20
C ARG A 90 -8.54 58.57 -4.27
N ARG A 91 -8.56 58.21 -5.55
CA ARG A 91 -8.36 59.17 -6.66
C ARG A 91 -9.64 59.89 -7.07
N ALA A 92 -10.80 59.34 -6.72
CA ALA A 92 -12.11 59.88 -7.05
C ALA A 92 -12.72 60.77 -5.94
N ALA A 93 -12.08 60.82 -4.76
CA ALA A 93 -12.43 61.67 -3.62
C ALA A 93 -11.47 62.84 -3.50
#